data_AF-A0A817S7X2-F1
#
_entry.id   AF-A0A817S7X2-F1
#
_cell.length_a   1.000
_cell.length_b   1.000
_cell.length_c   1.000
_cell.angle_alpha   90.00
_cell.angle_beta   90.00
_cell.angle_gamma   90.00
#
_symmetry.space_group_name_H-M   'P 1'
#
loop_
_entity.id
_entity.type
_entity.pdbx_description
1 polymer ?
#
loop_
_entity_poly.entity_id
_entity_poly.type
_entity_poly.pdbx_seq_one_letter_code
_entity_poly.pdbx_strand_id
1 'polypeptide(L)'
;MKQQFVLLIASLVLFGINCISATHWVVLVAGSNGWYNYRHQADVCHDYQILHKNGIPDSNIIVMMYDDLAHNQQNPTKGIIINHPNGTDVYHGVPHDYNGKNVTPKNFMNILLGNKEAMQGIGSGKVLESGPDDNVFIYFADHGAVGLVAFPTGVLYAKDFNDTIMKMHSQNKYKQMIIYIEACESGSMFENILLNNINIYATTASNSIESSYACYYDEKRQTYLGDLYSVVWMEDSDVEKINQESLYQQYLITKKNTNTSHVMQYGDLILGKIHNVSEFQSTEKQSDKSQHYFIQDYDNNGLQHDAVPTESVRLSIIARRLSNIEENSFEKENLERQLTQLLNDRAIIINYMQKIASIALSMTSSDYLEMIIEKHMKLTEHDCYISVTQYIQEQCFDLQNELVLNKLYIMVNLCEIGLDNFTINQAIDQVYATDNKQTVYARIGINEENRIGTSWIAFEECSALELSISEHTLWLLTSCGQIQCRENISITNPIGTRSTTLPGRFLSLTVSIDDSQVWALDSKRNLLKLDRLTVLFEK
;
A
#
# COMPACT_ATOMS: atom_id res chain seq x y z
N MET A 1 25.02 -38.12 79.97
CA MET A 1 25.98 -38.21 78.86
C MET A 1 25.24 -38.62 77.60
N LYS A 2 25.29 -37.77 76.56
CA LYS A 2 25.08 -38.03 75.12
C LYS A 2 23.68 -38.51 74.68
N GLN A 3 22.86 -37.64 74.07
CA GLN A 3 22.85 -37.26 72.64
C GLN A 3 22.34 -38.38 71.72
N GLN A 4 21.16 -38.20 71.13
CA GLN A 4 21.05 -38.05 69.67
C GLN A 4 19.66 -37.51 69.28
N PHE A 5 19.70 -36.30 68.73
CA PHE A 5 18.62 -35.60 68.05
C PHE A 5 18.58 -36.09 66.59
N VAL A 6 17.40 -36.45 66.09
CA VAL A 6 17.11 -36.46 64.65
C VAL A 6 15.91 -35.55 64.45
N LEU A 7 16.16 -34.31 64.02
CA LEU A 7 15.15 -33.39 63.55
C LEU A 7 15.06 -33.57 62.03
N LEU A 8 13.98 -34.16 61.53
CA LEU A 8 13.60 -34.04 60.13
C LEU A 8 12.78 -32.76 59.99
N ILE A 9 13.38 -31.73 59.41
CA ILE A 9 12.68 -30.53 58.96
C ILE A 9 12.03 -30.88 57.62
N ALA A 10 10.72 -31.11 57.62
CA ALA A 10 9.92 -31.10 56.40
C ALA A 10 9.60 -29.64 56.05
N SER A 11 10.51 -28.99 55.32
CA SER A 11 10.20 -27.73 54.66
C SER A 11 9.25 -28.04 53.50
N LEU A 12 7.94 -27.88 53.73
CA LEU A 12 6.97 -27.74 52.65
C LEU A 12 7.30 -26.43 51.91
N VAL A 13 8.11 -26.53 50.87
CA VAL A 13 8.13 -25.53 49.81
C VAL A 13 6.81 -25.69 49.08
N LEU A 14 5.82 -24.89 49.45
CA LEU A 14 4.74 -24.53 48.54
C LEU A 14 5.41 -23.84 47.36
N PHE A 15 5.80 -24.61 46.35
CA PHE A 15 5.81 -24.11 44.99
C PHE A 15 4.36 -23.75 44.71
N GLY A 16 4.00 -22.50 44.98
CA GLY A 16 2.87 -21.89 44.33
C GLY A 16 3.12 -22.11 42.85
N ILE A 17 2.35 -23.01 42.25
CA ILE A 17 2.17 -23.03 40.82
C ILE A 17 1.51 -21.67 40.56
N ASN A 18 2.34 -20.65 40.27
CA ASN A 18 1.87 -19.52 39.51
C ASN A 18 1.40 -20.18 38.21
N CYS A 19 0.11 -20.43 38.12
CA CYS A 19 -0.56 -20.61 36.86
C CYS A 19 -0.37 -19.25 36.19
N ILE A 20 0.75 -19.09 35.48
CA ILE A 20 1.00 -17.90 34.67
C ILE A 20 -0.11 -17.96 33.64
N SER A 21 -1.15 -17.14 33.85
CA SER A 21 -2.17 -16.92 32.84
C SER A 21 -1.43 -16.45 31.59
N ALA A 22 -1.77 -17.01 30.42
CA ALA A 22 -1.21 -16.58 29.15
C ALA A 22 -1.30 -15.06 29.05
N THR A 23 -0.19 -14.40 28.69
CA THR A 23 -0.16 -12.95 28.49
C THR A 23 -0.60 -12.66 27.07
N HIS A 24 -1.45 -11.65 26.88
CA HIS A 24 -1.85 -11.20 25.55
C HIS A 24 -1.04 -9.96 25.18
N TRP A 25 -0.36 -10.04 24.05
CA TRP A 25 0.48 -8.98 23.49
C TRP A 25 -0.12 -8.47 22.19
N VAL A 26 -0.02 -7.17 21.95
CA VAL A 26 -0.60 -6.53 20.77
C VAL A 26 0.39 -5.60 20.09
N VAL A 27 0.42 -5.63 18.76
CA VAL A 27 1.11 -4.64 17.92
C VAL A 27 0.12 -4.04 16.93
N LEU A 28 -0.08 -2.72 17.03
CA LEU A 28 -0.99 -1.95 16.17
C LEU A 28 -0.18 -1.04 15.25
N VAL A 29 -0.46 -1.06 13.96
CA VAL A 29 0.31 -0.30 12.96
C VAL A 29 -0.60 0.43 11.98
N ALA A 30 -0.46 1.75 11.91
CA ALA A 30 -1.00 2.57 10.83
C ALA A 30 0.15 2.92 9.88
N GLY A 31 0.10 2.39 8.66
CA GLY A 31 1.18 2.49 7.68
C GLY A 31 1.25 3.81 6.91
N SER A 32 0.35 4.77 7.14
CA SER A 32 0.41 6.07 6.44
C SER A 32 0.16 7.28 7.33
N ASN A 33 0.28 8.44 6.67
CA ASN A 33 0.15 9.77 7.23
C ASN A 33 -0.66 10.67 6.29
N GLY A 34 -0.87 11.90 6.72
CA GLY A 34 -1.58 12.91 5.96
C GLY A 34 -3.10 12.85 6.15
N TRP A 35 -3.74 14.01 6.03
CA TRP A 35 -5.16 14.16 6.36
C TRP A 35 -6.12 13.33 5.49
N TYR A 36 -5.74 13.03 4.24
CA TYR A 36 -6.55 12.18 3.36
C TYR A 36 -6.52 10.69 3.78
N ASN A 37 -5.49 10.27 4.53
CA ASN A 37 -5.35 8.95 5.14
C ASN A 37 -5.74 8.93 6.61
N TYR A 38 -6.63 9.84 7.01
CA TYR A 38 -7.11 9.94 8.38
C TYR A 38 -7.57 8.58 8.93
N ARG A 39 -8.29 7.82 8.10
CA ARG A 39 -8.88 6.50 8.38
C ARG A 39 -7.94 5.48 9.02
N HIS A 40 -6.74 5.26 8.50
CA HIS A 40 -5.88 4.19 8.99
C HIS A 40 -5.40 4.42 10.44
N GLN A 41 -5.08 5.66 10.79
CA GLN A 41 -4.72 5.99 12.18
C GLN A 41 -5.96 6.01 13.08
N ALA A 42 -7.13 6.39 12.56
CA ALA A 42 -8.39 6.29 13.29
C ALA A 42 -8.77 4.83 13.59
N ASP A 43 -8.51 3.91 12.65
CA ASP A 43 -8.74 2.49 12.86
C ASP A 43 -7.82 1.93 13.96
N VAL A 44 -6.52 2.23 13.90
CA VAL A 44 -5.57 1.84 14.96
C VAL A 44 -5.94 2.41 16.32
N CYS A 45 -6.39 3.67 16.37
CA CYS A 45 -6.88 4.29 17.59
C CYS A 45 -8.12 3.56 18.12
N HIS A 46 -9.04 3.15 17.26
CA HIS A 46 -10.26 2.44 17.65
C HIS A 46 -9.95 1.04 18.19
N ASP A 47 -9.07 0.27 17.52
CA ASP A 47 -8.61 -1.03 18.02
C ASP A 47 -7.96 -0.88 19.41
N TYR A 48 -7.11 0.13 19.61
CA TYR A 48 -6.56 0.42 20.95
C TYR A 48 -7.67 0.60 21.99
N GLN A 49 -8.74 1.35 21.68
CA GLN A 49 -9.85 1.54 22.63
C GLN A 49 -10.53 0.22 22.99
N ILE A 50 -10.76 -0.67 22.00
CA ILE A 50 -11.36 -2.00 22.22
C ILE A 50 -10.49 -2.81 23.17
N LEU A 51 -9.19 -2.91 22.88
CA LEU A 51 -8.23 -3.71 23.65
C LEU A 51 -8.03 -3.17 25.07
N HIS A 52 -7.91 -1.85 25.21
CA HIS A 52 -7.74 -1.18 26.50
C HIS A 52 -9.00 -1.33 27.37
N LYS A 53 -10.19 -1.14 26.79
CA LYS A 53 -11.49 -1.36 27.46
C LYS A 53 -11.69 -2.81 27.91
N ASN A 54 -11.11 -3.77 27.19
CA ASN A 54 -11.12 -5.19 27.54
C ASN A 54 -9.94 -5.61 28.45
N GLY A 55 -9.20 -4.64 28.99
CA GLY A 55 -8.21 -4.81 30.04
C GLY A 55 -6.84 -5.29 29.60
N ILE A 56 -6.50 -5.25 28.32
CA ILE A 56 -5.10 -5.46 27.90
C ILE A 56 -4.29 -4.24 28.38
N PRO A 57 -3.27 -4.41 29.23
CA PRO A 57 -2.53 -3.28 29.77
C PRO A 57 -1.64 -2.62 28.70
N ASP A 58 -1.47 -1.30 28.77
CA ASP A 58 -0.63 -0.54 27.80
C ASP A 58 0.82 -1.03 27.76
N SER A 59 1.31 -1.72 28.81
CA SER A 59 2.63 -2.36 28.79
C SER A 59 2.76 -3.44 27.72
N ASN A 60 1.64 -4.00 27.26
CA ASN A 60 1.56 -5.09 26.31
C ASN A 60 1.02 -4.67 24.94
N ILE A 61 0.58 -3.42 24.80
CA ILE A 61 0.15 -2.84 23.53
C ILE A 61 1.27 -1.95 23.01
N ILE A 62 1.68 -2.18 21.77
CA ILE A 62 2.69 -1.40 21.06
C ILE A 62 2.01 -0.71 19.89
N VAL A 63 2.01 0.62 19.87
CA VAL A 63 1.35 1.40 18.81
C VAL A 63 2.37 2.08 17.91
N MET A 64 2.26 1.84 16.61
CA MET A 64 3.02 2.51 15.56
C MET A 64 2.06 3.31 14.67
N MET A 65 2.00 4.63 14.84
CA MET A 65 1.18 5.51 14.02
C MET A 65 1.89 6.85 13.80
N TYR A 66 1.72 7.48 12.63
CA TYR A 66 2.50 8.67 12.31
C TYR A 66 2.22 9.85 13.25
N ASP A 67 1.00 9.92 13.80
CA ASP A 67 0.55 10.87 14.83
C ASP A 67 0.44 12.32 14.35
N ASP A 68 -0.09 12.52 13.13
CA ASP A 68 -0.26 13.82 12.47
C ASP A 68 -1.72 14.28 12.28
N LEU A 69 -2.68 13.63 12.96
CA LEU A 69 -4.12 13.91 12.80
C LEU A 69 -4.75 14.75 13.91
N ALA A 70 -4.55 14.38 15.18
CA ALA A 70 -5.26 15.00 16.30
C ALA A 70 -5.05 16.53 16.37
N HIS A 71 -3.83 16.99 16.10
CA HIS A 71 -3.48 18.41 16.09
C HIS A 71 -3.28 18.99 14.67
N ASN A 72 -3.65 18.24 13.63
CA ASN A 72 -3.57 18.69 12.24
C ASN A 72 -4.33 20.00 12.04
N GLN A 73 -3.84 20.93 11.22
CA GLN A 73 -4.53 22.21 10.94
C GLN A 73 -5.94 22.00 10.36
N GLN A 74 -6.14 20.96 9.56
CA GLN A 74 -7.43 20.61 8.95
C GLN A 74 -8.42 19.99 9.95
N ASN A 75 -7.96 19.53 11.13
CA ASN A 75 -8.85 18.93 12.11
C ASN A 75 -9.78 19.98 12.75
N PRO A 76 -11.10 19.92 12.54
CA PRO A 76 -12.05 20.87 13.11
C PRO A 76 -12.31 20.62 14.62
N THR A 77 -11.84 19.49 15.15
CA THR A 77 -11.94 19.09 16.56
C THR A 77 -10.55 18.73 17.08
N LYS A 78 -9.73 19.74 17.41
CA LYS A 78 -8.34 19.54 17.84
C LYS A 78 -8.25 18.59 19.05
N GLY A 79 -7.32 17.66 18.99
CA GLY A 79 -7.09 16.64 20.01
C GLY A 79 -8.04 15.45 19.95
N ILE A 80 -8.97 15.41 18.98
CA ILE A 80 -9.98 14.36 18.84
C ILE A 80 -9.83 13.67 17.49
N ILE A 81 -9.85 12.33 17.50
CA ILE A 81 -10.01 11.47 16.32
C ILE A 81 -11.24 10.60 16.56
N ILE A 82 -12.12 10.51 15.57
CA ILE A 82 -13.28 9.61 15.53
C ILE A 82 -13.11 8.60 14.39
N ASN A 83 -13.65 7.38 14.53
CA ASN A 83 -13.60 6.32 13.49
C ASN A 83 -14.99 5.93 12.94
N HIS A 84 -16.05 6.60 13.41
CA HIS A 84 -17.43 6.42 12.96
C HIS A 84 -18.11 7.80 12.87
N PRO A 85 -19.10 8.02 11.97
CA PRO A 85 -19.88 9.25 11.91
C PRO A 85 -20.50 9.58 13.28
N ASN A 86 -20.26 10.79 13.78
CA ASN A 86 -20.68 11.20 15.13
C ASN A 86 -20.20 10.28 16.27
N GLY A 87 -19.15 9.49 16.04
CA GLY A 87 -18.56 8.59 17.02
C GLY A 87 -17.83 9.33 18.15
N THR A 88 -17.47 8.56 19.17
CA THR A 88 -16.67 9.04 20.31
C THR A 88 -15.21 9.27 19.90
N ASP A 89 -14.48 10.01 20.73
CA ASP A 89 -13.02 10.14 20.58
C ASP A 89 -12.34 8.79 20.80
N VAL A 90 -11.58 8.34 19.80
CA VAL A 90 -10.77 7.13 19.84
C VAL A 90 -9.28 7.43 20.06
N TYR A 91 -8.85 8.69 20.06
CA TYR A 91 -7.44 9.06 20.25
C TYR A 91 -7.02 9.08 21.72
N HIS A 92 -7.94 9.36 22.63
CA HIS A 92 -7.63 9.53 24.04
C HIS A 92 -6.94 8.30 24.64
N GLY A 93 -5.75 8.50 25.24
CA GLY A 93 -5.02 7.45 25.95
C GLY A 93 -4.15 6.55 25.07
N VAL A 94 -4.30 6.62 23.74
CA VAL A 94 -3.50 5.79 22.80
C VAL A 94 -2.00 5.98 23.05
N PRO A 95 -1.21 4.91 23.26
CA PRO A 95 0.23 5.00 23.42
C PRO A 95 0.91 5.59 22.18
N HIS A 96 1.92 6.42 22.40
CA HIS A 96 2.73 7.01 21.32
C HIS A 96 4.09 6.32 21.26
N ASP A 97 4.10 4.98 21.14
CA ASP A 97 5.35 4.19 21.21
C ASP A 97 6.28 4.51 20.04
N TYR A 98 5.77 4.51 18.81
CA TYR A 98 6.53 4.85 17.61
C TYR A 98 5.72 5.76 16.70
N ASN A 99 6.21 6.98 16.51
CA ASN A 99 5.54 8.01 15.71
C ASN A 99 6.45 8.71 14.70
N GLY A 100 5.84 9.43 13.78
CA GLY A 100 6.50 10.10 12.66
C GLY A 100 7.46 9.18 11.91
N LYS A 101 8.71 9.61 11.79
CA LYS A 101 9.79 8.87 11.11
C LYS A 101 10.17 7.52 11.75
N ASN A 102 9.67 7.21 12.95
CA ASN A 102 9.95 5.93 13.60
C ASN A 102 9.01 4.81 13.15
N VAL A 103 7.95 5.14 12.40
CA VAL A 103 7.03 4.17 11.80
C VAL A 103 7.68 3.64 10.51
N THR A 104 8.46 2.57 10.64
CA THR A 104 9.20 1.98 9.50
C THR A 104 9.12 0.46 9.51
N PRO A 105 9.24 -0.21 8.35
CA PRO A 105 9.27 -1.67 8.26
C PRO A 105 10.35 -2.30 9.15
N LYS A 106 11.54 -1.67 9.17
CA LYS A 106 12.68 -2.13 9.98
C LYS A 106 12.38 -2.11 11.48
N ASN A 107 11.77 -1.03 11.96
CA ASN A 107 11.42 -0.91 13.37
C ASN A 107 10.31 -1.90 13.73
N PHE A 108 9.30 -2.06 12.88
CA PHE A 108 8.25 -3.06 13.04
C PHE A 108 8.82 -4.48 13.18
N MET A 109 9.71 -4.90 12.27
CA MET A 109 10.35 -6.21 12.38
C MET A 109 11.20 -6.36 13.65
N ASN A 110 11.93 -5.32 14.08
CA ASN A 110 12.68 -5.35 15.34
C ASN A 110 11.78 -5.46 16.57
N ILE A 111 10.62 -4.78 16.55
CA ILE A 111 9.59 -4.86 17.60
C ILE A 111 9.07 -6.30 17.71
N LEU A 112 8.69 -6.91 16.58
CA LEU A 112 8.21 -8.28 16.52
C LEU A 112 9.25 -9.28 17.06
N LEU A 113 10.52 -9.08 16.73
CA LEU A 113 11.62 -9.93 17.21
C LEU A 113 12.01 -9.67 18.67
N GLY A 114 11.44 -8.68 19.36
CA GLY A 114 11.82 -8.32 20.72
C GLY A 114 13.23 -7.73 20.83
N ASN A 115 13.72 -7.06 19.79
CA ASN A 115 15.10 -6.57 19.70
C ASN A 115 15.27 -5.22 20.43
N LYS A 116 15.34 -5.27 21.77
CA LYS A 116 15.51 -4.08 22.62
C LYS A 116 16.75 -3.25 22.30
N GLU A 117 17.85 -3.90 21.91
CA GLU A 117 19.11 -3.21 21.59
C GLU A 117 18.95 -2.35 20.33
N ALA A 118 18.36 -2.89 19.26
CA ALA A 118 18.12 -2.13 18.03
C ALA A 118 17.09 -1.00 18.20
N MET A 119 16.20 -1.12 19.19
CA MET A 119 15.16 -0.12 19.47
C MET A 119 15.58 0.89 20.55
N GLN A 120 16.79 0.79 21.10
CA GLN A 120 17.27 1.70 22.13
C GLN A 120 17.35 3.15 21.59
N GLY A 121 16.62 4.06 22.22
CA GLY A 121 16.58 5.47 21.83
C GLY A 121 15.69 5.77 20.60
N ILE A 122 14.94 4.78 20.12
CA ILE A 122 13.93 4.95 19.05
C ILE A 122 12.55 4.83 19.70
N GLY A 123 11.72 5.86 19.55
CA GLY A 123 10.38 5.87 20.15
C GLY A 123 10.42 5.63 21.67
N SER A 124 9.50 4.83 22.20
CA SER A 124 9.50 4.37 23.59
C SER A 124 10.52 3.27 23.88
N GLY A 125 11.07 2.63 22.85
CA GLY A 125 11.93 1.44 22.97
C GLY A 125 11.16 0.16 23.36
N LYS A 126 9.83 0.20 23.44
CA LYS A 126 8.97 -0.95 23.74
C LYS A 126 9.00 -1.96 22.58
N VAL A 127 9.17 -3.23 22.88
CA VAL A 127 9.19 -4.33 21.89
C VAL A 127 8.37 -5.50 22.43
N LEU A 128 8.07 -6.49 21.59
CA LEU A 128 7.42 -7.71 22.09
C LEU A 128 8.34 -8.46 23.05
N GLU A 129 7.83 -8.75 24.24
CA GLU A 129 8.48 -9.60 25.23
C GLU A 129 7.72 -10.92 25.44
N SER A 130 6.90 -11.29 24.45
CA SER A 130 6.11 -12.51 24.46
C SER A 130 6.97 -13.79 24.45
N GLY A 131 6.51 -14.78 25.21
CA GLY A 131 7.11 -16.10 25.34
C GLY A 131 6.27 -17.24 24.73
N PRO A 132 6.66 -18.50 24.98
CA PRO A 132 6.04 -19.68 24.38
C PRO A 132 4.59 -19.94 24.82
N ASP A 133 4.15 -19.34 25.92
CA ASP A 133 2.82 -19.50 26.49
C ASP A 133 1.89 -18.31 26.19
N ASP A 134 2.39 -17.28 25.50
CA ASP A 134 1.69 -16.01 25.28
C ASP A 134 0.99 -15.96 23.92
N ASN A 135 -0.11 -15.21 23.86
CA ASN A 135 -0.84 -14.93 22.62
C ASN A 135 -0.39 -13.59 22.05
N VAL A 136 -0.23 -13.51 20.73
CA VAL A 136 0.14 -12.27 20.03
C VAL A 136 -0.96 -11.89 19.03
N PHE A 137 -1.41 -10.65 19.08
CA PHE A 137 -2.30 -10.06 18.08
C PHE A 137 -1.57 -8.95 17.32
N ILE A 138 -1.66 -8.97 16.00
CA ILE A 138 -1.11 -7.95 15.12
C ILE A 138 -2.24 -7.40 14.28
N TYR A 139 -2.43 -6.08 14.32
CA TYR A 139 -3.33 -5.39 13.40
C TYR A 139 -2.54 -4.33 12.63
N PHE A 140 -2.71 -4.36 11.30
CA PHE A 140 -2.07 -3.43 10.38
C PHE A 140 -3.13 -2.79 9.48
N ALA A 141 -3.12 -1.47 9.38
CA ALA A 141 -4.01 -0.70 8.51
C ALA A 141 -3.22 0.29 7.64
N ASP A 142 -3.26 0.11 6.32
CA ASP A 142 -2.75 1.09 5.35
C ASP A 142 -3.13 0.78 3.88
N HIS A 143 -2.43 1.42 2.94
CA HIS A 143 -2.22 1.00 1.57
C HIS A 143 -1.41 -0.30 1.45
N GLY A 144 -1.66 -1.03 0.37
CA GLY A 144 -0.90 -2.22 -0.02
C GLY A 144 -0.75 -2.31 -1.53
N ALA A 145 0.02 -3.30 -1.95
CA ALA A 145 0.11 -3.77 -3.32
C ALA A 145 0.40 -5.27 -3.29
N VAL A 146 0.42 -5.90 -4.46
CA VAL A 146 0.77 -7.33 -4.56
C VAL A 146 2.13 -7.58 -3.89
N GLY A 147 2.16 -8.42 -2.85
CA GLY A 147 3.35 -8.84 -2.12
C GLY A 147 3.98 -7.80 -1.19
N LEU A 148 3.30 -6.70 -0.86
CA LEU A 148 3.82 -5.71 0.09
C LEU A 148 2.72 -4.85 0.75
N VAL A 149 3.05 -4.25 1.90
CA VAL A 149 2.26 -3.18 2.55
C VAL A 149 3.11 -1.92 2.72
N ALA A 150 2.49 -0.75 2.65
CA ALA A 150 3.19 0.52 2.71
C ALA A 150 3.47 0.97 4.15
N PHE A 151 4.50 1.79 4.34
CA PHE A 151 4.77 2.49 5.59
C PHE A 151 4.95 3.99 5.29
N PRO A 152 4.87 4.90 6.30
CA PRO A 152 5.07 6.32 6.07
C PRO A 152 6.49 6.64 5.65
N THR A 153 7.40 5.67 5.72
CA THR A 153 8.69 5.67 5.03
C THR A 153 9.05 4.23 4.67
N GLY A 154 9.06 3.92 3.36
CA GLY A 154 9.37 2.61 2.82
C GLY A 154 8.17 1.66 2.72
N VAL A 155 8.46 0.40 2.37
CA VAL A 155 7.45 -0.67 2.24
C VAL A 155 7.94 -1.93 2.95
N LEU A 156 7.00 -2.74 3.44
CA LEU A 156 7.27 -4.06 4.00
C LEU A 156 6.84 -5.13 2.99
N TYR A 157 7.81 -5.87 2.45
CA TYR A 157 7.53 -6.98 1.55
C TYR A 157 7.00 -8.20 2.33
N ALA A 158 6.09 -8.95 1.69
CA ALA A 158 5.53 -10.19 2.21
C ALA A 158 6.64 -11.19 2.61
N LYS A 159 7.70 -11.26 1.80
CA LYS A 159 8.86 -12.12 2.06
C LYS A 159 9.56 -11.77 3.38
N ASP A 160 9.87 -10.50 3.61
CA ASP A 160 10.55 -10.04 4.83
C ASP A 160 9.66 -10.21 6.07
N PHE A 161 8.36 -9.98 5.92
CA PHE A 161 7.39 -10.22 6.99
C PHE A 161 7.30 -11.72 7.34
N ASN A 162 7.20 -12.59 6.34
CA ASN A 162 7.19 -14.03 6.52
C ASN A 162 8.48 -14.54 7.18
N ASP A 163 9.65 -14.08 6.72
CA ASP A 163 10.94 -14.42 7.31
C ASP A 163 11.01 -13.99 8.80
N THR A 164 10.40 -12.85 9.14
CA THR A 164 10.32 -12.35 10.51
C THR A 164 9.43 -13.21 11.41
N ILE A 165 8.21 -13.55 10.98
CA ILE A 165 7.30 -14.41 11.78
C ILE A 165 7.81 -15.85 11.88
N MET A 166 8.48 -16.36 10.84
CA MET A 166 9.18 -17.66 10.91
C MET A 166 10.31 -17.65 11.93
N LYS A 167 11.05 -16.53 12.02
CA LYS A 167 12.05 -16.35 13.08
C LYS A 167 11.42 -16.29 14.46
N MET A 168 10.30 -15.59 14.63
CA MET A 168 9.54 -15.59 15.89
C MET A 168 9.11 -17.01 16.30
N HIS A 169 8.60 -17.80 15.34
CA HIS A 169 8.21 -19.19 15.55
C HIS A 169 9.40 -20.04 16.03
N SER A 170 10.54 -19.95 15.33
CA SER A 170 11.77 -20.69 15.68
C SER A 170 12.33 -20.35 17.07
N GLN A 171 12.01 -19.16 17.56
CA GLN A 171 12.43 -18.64 18.86
C GLN A 171 11.37 -18.84 19.96
N ASN A 172 10.27 -19.54 19.67
CA ASN A 172 9.14 -19.77 20.57
C ASN A 172 8.62 -18.47 21.21
N LYS A 173 8.47 -17.41 20.41
CA LYS A 173 8.03 -16.09 20.87
C LYS A 173 6.51 -15.95 21.04
N TYR A 174 5.76 -17.00 20.76
CA TYR A 174 4.31 -17.02 20.93
C TYR A 174 3.85 -18.48 21.02
N LYS A 175 2.73 -18.67 21.73
CA LYS A 175 1.93 -19.89 21.66
C LYS A 175 1.12 -19.91 20.36
N GLN A 176 0.40 -18.81 20.12
CA GLN A 176 -0.45 -18.57 18.96
C GLN A 176 -0.40 -17.09 18.56
N MET A 177 -0.54 -16.81 17.28
CA MET A 177 -0.54 -15.45 16.74
C MET A 177 -1.69 -15.23 15.76
N ILE A 178 -2.39 -14.12 15.93
CA ILE A 178 -3.46 -13.68 15.04
C ILE A 178 -3.03 -12.40 14.32
N ILE A 179 -3.25 -12.33 13.01
CA ILE A 179 -2.82 -11.20 12.18
C ILE A 179 -3.99 -10.69 11.34
N TYR A 180 -4.41 -9.46 11.54
CA TYR A 180 -5.41 -8.76 10.72
C TYR A 180 -4.72 -7.71 9.86
N ILE A 181 -4.97 -7.72 8.54
CA ILE A 181 -4.41 -6.75 7.60
C ILE A 181 -5.53 -6.07 6.82
N GLU A 182 -5.70 -4.77 7.08
CA GLU A 182 -6.40 -3.82 6.23
C GLU A 182 -5.42 -3.21 5.24
N ALA A 183 -5.45 -3.70 4.00
CA ALA A 183 -4.74 -3.11 2.88
C ALA A 183 -5.26 -3.61 1.54
N CYS A 184 -4.95 -2.86 0.48
CA CYS A 184 -5.13 -3.30 -0.90
C CYS A 184 -4.27 -4.52 -1.19
N GLU A 185 -4.81 -5.45 -1.96
CA GLU A 185 -4.19 -6.74 -2.31
C GLU A 185 -3.64 -7.53 -1.10
N SER A 186 -4.18 -7.31 0.10
CA SER A 186 -3.62 -7.80 1.37
C SER A 186 -3.54 -9.32 1.45
N GLY A 187 -4.39 -10.05 0.72
CA GLY A 187 -4.28 -11.50 0.58
C GLY A 187 -2.93 -11.98 0.03
N SER A 188 -2.25 -11.15 -0.78
CA SER A 188 -0.92 -11.46 -1.34
C SER A 188 0.20 -11.44 -0.29
N MET A 189 -0.03 -10.92 0.92
CA MET A 189 0.93 -10.99 2.02
C MET A 189 1.08 -12.41 2.58
N PHE A 190 0.12 -13.30 2.32
CA PHE A 190 0.08 -14.65 2.87
C PHE A 190 -0.14 -15.74 1.81
N GLU A 191 -0.70 -15.40 0.65
CA GLU A 191 -0.90 -16.36 -0.45
C GLU A 191 0.44 -16.99 -0.87
N ASN A 192 0.49 -18.33 -0.85
CA ASN A 192 1.67 -19.15 -1.20
C ASN A 192 2.94 -18.92 -0.36
N ILE A 193 2.88 -18.12 0.72
CA ILE A 193 4.04 -17.82 1.55
C ILE A 193 3.86 -18.21 3.02
N LEU A 194 2.67 -18.01 3.61
CA LEU A 194 2.42 -18.33 5.01
C LEU A 194 2.21 -19.84 5.21
N LEU A 195 3.01 -20.45 6.07
CA LEU A 195 2.85 -21.85 6.47
C LEU A 195 1.59 -22.06 7.32
N ASN A 196 0.96 -23.22 7.19
CA ASN A 196 -0.30 -23.56 7.87
C ASN A 196 -0.12 -24.38 9.17
N ASN A 197 1.11 -24.55 9.64
CA ASN A 197 1.46 -25.42 10.77
C ASN A 197 2.40 -24.74 11.78
N ILE A 198 2.30 -23.41 11.90
CA ILE A 198 3.16 -22.57 12.76
C ILE A 198 2.35 -21.77 13.80
N ASN A 199 1.12 -22.19 14.09
CA ASN A 199 0.19 -21.55 15.02
C ASN A 199 -0.08 -20.06 14.71
N ILE A 200 -0.18 -19.71 13.43
CA ILE A 200 -0.57 -18.36 12.97
C ILE A 200 -1.89 -18.46 12.23
N TYR A 201 -2.86 -17.61 12.56
CA TYR A 201 -4.09 -17.43 11.78
C TYR A 201 -4.18 -15.98 11.33
N ALA A 202 -4.41 -15.76 10.04
CA ALA A 202 -4.49 -14.42 9.48
C ALA A 202 -5.81 -14.18 8.77
N THR A 203 -6.31 -12.95 8.82
CA THR A 203 -7.40 -12.48 7.96
C THR A 203 -6.99 -11.20 7.24
N THR A 204 -7.51 -10.99 6.04
CA THR A 204 -7.16 -9.85 5.19
C THR A 204 -8.41 -9.19 4.63
N ALA A 205 -8.37 -7.86 4.51
CA ALA A 205 -9.48 -7.06 3.96
C ALA A 205 -9.84 -7.43 2.53
N SER A 206 -8.85 -7.90 1.76
CA SER A 206 -9.02 -8.23 0.36
C SER A 206 -8.24 -9.48 -0.04
N ASN A 207 -8.57 -10.03 -1.21
CA ASN A 207 -7.78 -11.06 -1.87
C ASN A 207 -6.49 -10.47 -2.49
N SER A 208 -5.73 -11.25 -3.25
CA SER A 208 -4.43 -10.83 -3.80
C SER A 208 -4.50 -9.93 -5.04
N ILE A 209 -5.69 -9.60 -5.55
CA ILE A 209 -5.86 -8.89 -6.82
C ILE A 209 -6.82 -7.69 -6.75
N GLU A 210 -7.39 -7.42 -5.58
CA GLU A 210 -8.38 -6.36 -5.40
C GLU A 210 -7.96 -5.39 -4.29
N SER A 211 -8.42 -4.14 -4.43
CA SER A 211 -8.19 -3.10 -3.46
C SER A 211 -9.12 -3.23 -2.25
N SER A 212 -8.70 -2.65 -1.12
CA SER A 212 -9.59 -2.41 0.02
C SER A 212 -10.30 -1.06 -0.13
N TYR A 213 -11.25 -0.78 0.77
CA TYR A 213 -12.18 0.34 0.62
C TYR A 213 -12.21 1.19 1.88
N ALA A 214 -12.04 2.51 1.70
CA ALA A 214 -12.35 3.49 2.72
C ALA A 214 -13.86 3.59 2.94
N CYS A 215 -14.28 4.10 4.09
CA CYS A 215 -15.67 4.35 4.44
C CYS A 215 -15.86 5.57 5.33
N TYR A 216 -17.13 5.95 5.53
CA TYR A 216 -17.56 7.04 6.41
C TYR A 216 -16.97 8.39 6.03
N TYR A 217 -17.44 8.98 4.92
CA TYR A 217 -17.03 10.34 4.57
C TYR A 217 -17.63 11.35 5.57
N ASP A 218 -16.79 12.15 6.20
CA ASP A 218 -17.21 13.20 7.14
C ASP A 218 -17.11 14.58 6.49
N GLU A 219 -18.25 15.20 6.21
CA GLU A 219 -18.31 16.54 5.57
C GLU A 219 -17.56 17.61 6.36
N LYS A 220 -17.54 17.50 7.70
CA LYS A 220 -16.89 18.49 8.58
C LYS A 220 -15.37 18.38 8.52
N ARG A 221 -14.82 17.16 8.46
CA ARG A 221 -13.38 16.88 8.33
C ARG A 221 -12.93 16.82 6.88
N GLN A 222 -13.84 16.69 5.93
CA GLN A 222 -13.59 16.54 4.50
C GLN A 222 -12.62 15.37 4.19
N THR A 223 -12.81 14.25 4.87
CA THR A 223 -12.00 13.03 4.74
C THR A 223 -12.82 11.80 5.12
N TYR A 224 -12.29 10.60 4.89
CA TYR A 224 -12.90 9.33 5.32
C TYR A 224 -12.41 8.95 6.71
N LEU A 225 -13.32 8.43 7.55
CA LEU A 225 -13.07 8.20 8.98
C LEU A 225 -12.53 6.80 9.31
N GLY A 226 -12.76 5.82 8.44
CA GLY A 226 -12.31 4.44 8.66
C GLY A 226 -12.21 3.67 7.35
N ASP A 227 -11.76 2.42 7.42
CA ASP A 227 -11.73 1.47 6.30
C ASP A 227 -12.74 0.34 6.52
N LEU A 228 -13.43 -0.10 5.47
CA LEU A 228 -14.65 -0.91 5.59
C LEU A 228 -14.42 -2.24 6.30
N TYR A 229 -13.36 -2.98 5.95
CA TYR A 229 -13.07 -4.22 6.66
C TYR A 229 -12.77 -3.95 8.13
N SER A 230 -11.99 -2.90 8.38
CA SER A 230 -11.58 -2.48 9.71
C SER A 230 -12.75 -2.13 10.62
N VAL A 231 -13.59 -1.17 10.20
CA VAL A 231 -14.74 -0.75 11.01
C VAL A 231 -15.70 -1.91 11.24
N VAL A 232 -15.88 -2.80 10.25
CA VAL A 232 -16.79 -3.94 10.39
C VAL A 232 -16.36 -4.90 11.50
N TRP A 233 -15.08 -5.29 11.58
CA TRP A 233 -14.64 -6.21 12.63
C TRP A 233 -14.50 -5.51 14.00
N MET A 234 -14.13 -4.22 14.01
CA MET A 234 -14.00 -3.44 15.24
C MET A 234 -15.37 -3.18 15.87
N GLU A 235 -16.35 -2.71 15.09
CA GLU A 235 -17.71 -2.45 15.58
C GLU A 235 -18.41 -3.73 16.04
N ASP A 236 -18.09 -4.87 15.42
CA ASP A 236 -18.49 -6.21 15.89
C ASP A 236 -17.89 -6.51 17.28
N SER A 237 -16.58 -6.36 17.42
CA SER A 237 -15.86 -6.57 18.70
C SER A 237 -16.33 -5.62 19.81
N ASP A 238 -16.86 -4.46 19.46
CA ASP A 238 -17.31 -3.44 20.40
C ASP A 238 -18.65 -3.78 21.10
N VAL A 239 -19.47 -4.59 20.42
CA VAL A 239 -20.86 -4.91 20.84
C VAL A 239 -21.08 -6.38 21.14
N GLU A 240 -20.32 -7.28 20.52
CA GLU A 240 -20.48 -8.72 20.67
C GLU A 240 -19.86 -9.25 21.96
N LYS A 241 -20.33 -10.44 22.35
CA LYS A 241 -19.72 -11.20 23.44
C LYS A 241 -18.50 -11.93 22.91
N ILE A 242 -17.37 -11.24 22.82
CA ILE A 242 -16.10 -11.76 22.28
C ILE A 242 -15.57 -13.01 23.02
N ASN A 243 -16.09 -13.31 24.21
CA ASN A 243 -15.79 -14.55 24.95
C ASN A 243 -16.61 -15.77 24.50
N GLN A 244 -17.65 -15.57 23.68
CA GLN A 244 -18.51 -16.60 23.10
C GLN A 244 -18.39 -16.65 21.57
N GLU A 245 -17.87 -15.58 20.98
CA GLU A 245 -17.58 -15.50 19.56
C GLU A 245 -16.19 -16.08 19.25
N SER A 246 -16.17 -17.07 18.35
CA SER A 246 -14.94 -17.58 17.74
C SER A 246 -14.39 -16.61 16.70
N LEU A 247 -13.07 -16.62 16.52
CA LEU A 247 -12.40 -15.86 15.44
C LEU A 247 -13.00 -16.17 14.05
N TYR A 248 -13.45 -17.40 13.83
CA TYR A 248 -14.10 -17.82 12.58
C TYR A 248 -15.50 -17.22 12.42
N GLN A 249 -16.25 -17.04 13.52
CA GLN A 249 -17.54 -16.34 13.48
C GLN A 249 -17.35 -14.87 13.15
N GLN A 250 -16.41 -14.19 13.81
CA GLN A 250 -16.05 -12.82 13.47
C GLN A 250 -15.62 -12.71 12.01
N TYR A 251 -14.73 -13.60 11.52
CA TYR A 251 -14.36 -13.65 10.09
C TYR A 251 -15.59 -13.80 9.17
N LEU A 252 -16.58 -14.64 9.50
CA LEU A 252 -17.77 -14.80 8.68
C LEU A 252 -18.65 -13.54 8.67
N ILE A 253 -18.76 -12.85 9.82
CA ILE A 253 -19.48 -11.58 9.94
C ILE A 253 -18.76 -10.52 9.12
N THR A 254 -17.44 -10.36 9.32
CA THR A 254 -16.62 -9.41 8.59
C THR A 254 -16.65 -9.65 7.09
N LYS A 255 -16.52 -10.90 6.67
CA LYS A 255 -16.61 -11.29 5.25
C LYS A 255 -17.97 -10.98 4.63
N LYS A 256 -19.05 -11.15 5.39
CA LYS A 256 -20.40 -10.89 4.90
C LYS A 256 -20.66 -9.39 4.75
N ASN A 257 -20.17 -8.59 5.71
CA ASN A 257 -20.49 -7.17 5.79
C ASN A 257 -19.49 -6.28 5.03
N THR A 258 -18.27 -6.77 4.78
CA THR A 258 -17.32 -6.15 3.84
C THR A 258 -17.69 -6.55 2.42
N ASN A 259 -18.74 -5.93 1.87
CA ASN A 259 -19.33 -6.33 0.59
C ASN A 259 -18.63 -5.73 -0.66
N THR A 260 -17.52 -5.02 -0.48
CA THR A 260 -16.76 -4.36 -1.55
C THR A 260 -15.49 -5.12 -1.97
N SER A 261 -15.03 -6.06 -1.15
CA SER A 261 -13.86 -6.92 -1.38
C SER A 261 -14.12 -8.32 -0.82
N HIS A 262 -13.25 -9.26 -1.13
CA HIS A 262 -13.26 -10.62 -0.60
C HIS A 262 -12.34 -10.72 0.61
N VAL A 263 -12.92 -10.69 1.80
CA VAL A 263 -12.19 -11.01 3.02
C VAL A 263 -11.69 -12.45 2.97
N MET A 264 -10.38 -12.63 3.19
CA MET A 264 -9.71 -13.92 3.11
C MET A 264 -9.16 -14.36 4.48
N GLN A 265 -8.82 -15.64 4.60
CA GLN A 265 -8.17 -16.22 5.77
C GLN A 265 -7.03 -17.14 5.36
N TYR A 266 -5.94 -17.16 6.14
CA TYR A 266 -4.71 -17.88 5.85
C TYR A 266 -4.10 -18.51 7.12
N GLY A 267 -3.10 -19.37 6.93
CA GLY A 267 -2.37 -20.02 8.02
C GLY A 267 -3.12 -21.24 8.59
N ASP A 268 -3.01 -21.43 9.89
CA ASP A 268 -3.65 -22.53 10.61
C ASP A 268 -5.13 -22.22 10.89
N LEU A 269 -5.98 -22.58 9.93
CA LEU A 269 -7.43 -22.31 9.97
C LEU A 269 -8.15 -23.00 11.13
N ILE A 270 -7.54 -23.98 11.81
CA ILE A 270 -8.16 -24.58 13.00
C ILE A 270 -8.26 -23.57 14.13
N LEU A 271 -7.28 -22.66 14.26
CA LEU A 271 -7.24 -21.65 15.30
C LEU A 271 -8.48 -20.76 15.27
N GLY A 272 -8.92 -20.38 14.06
CA GLY A 272 -10.14 -19.62 13.86
C GLY A 272 -11.37 -20.28 14.51
N LYS A 273 -11.42 -21.62 14.51
CA LYS A 273 -12.59 -22.37 15.01
C LYS A 273 -12.52 -22.72 16.49
N ILE A 274 -11.32 -22.85 17.05
CA ILE A 274 -11.12 -23.33 18.42
C ILE A 274 -10.85 -22.20 19.41
N HIS A 275 -10.46 -21.02 18.93
CA HIS A 275 -10.22 -19.85 19.77
C HIS A 275 -11.29 -18.79 19.64
N ASN A 276 -11.60 -18.17 20.77
CA ASN A 276 -12.50 -17.04 20.85
C ASN A 276 -11.75 -15.72 20.67
N VAL A 277 -12.45 -14.69 20.19
CA VAL A 277 -11.90 -13.34 19.99
C VAL A 277 -11.27 -12.81 21.29
N SER A 278 -11.89 -13.10 22.44
CA SER A 278 -11.39 -12.70 23.76
C SER A 278 -9.99 -13.21 24.10
N GLU A 279 -9.53 -14.32 23.51
CA GLU A 279 -8.19 -14.87 23.78
C GLU A 279 -7.06 -14.01 23.18
N PHE A 280 -7.42 -13.04 22.33
CA PHE A 280 -6.50 -12.10 21.69
C PHE A 280 -6.84 -10.64 21.98
N GLN A 281 -8.12 -10.34 22.23
CA GLN A 281 -8.60 -8.97 22.44
C GLN A 281 -9.07 -8.64 23.87
N SER A 282 -8.89 -9.54 24.85
CA SER A 282 -9.31 -9.29 26.24
C SER A 282 -8.41 -9.98 27.26
N THR A 283 -8.22 -9.39 28.44
CA THR A 283 -7.73 -10.12 29.63
C THR A 283 -8.77 -10.23 30.73
N GLU A 284 -9.90 -9.52 30.60
CA GLU A 284 -10.96 -9.50 31.59
C GLU A 284 -11.96 -10.63 31.42
N LYS A 285 -12.47 -11.14 32.54
CA LYS A 285 -13.70 -11.93 32.56
C LYS A 285 -14.87 -10.99 32.27
N GLN A 286 -15.27 -10.90 31.00
CA GLN A 286 -16.40 -10.05 30.61
C GLN A 286 -17.66 -10.36 31.41
N SER A 287 -18.38 -9.30 31.81
CA SER A 287 -19.67 -9.41 32.48
C SER A 287 -20.76 -9.87 31.50
N ASP A 288 -21.71 -10.70 31.95
CA ASP A 288 -22.80 -11.23 31.12
C ASP A 288 -23.74 -10.18 30.48
N LYS A 289 -23.56 -8.90 30.81
CA LYS A 289 -24.38 -7.80 30.30
C LYS A 289 -23.91 -7.42 28.90
N SER A 290 -24.56 -7.97 27.88
CA SER A 290 -24.51 -7.40 26.54
C SER A 290 -25.07 -5.98 26.59
N GLN A 291 -24.29 -5.00 26.14
CA GLN A 291 -24.89 -3.81 25.57
C GLN A 291 -25.14 -4.13 24.11
N HIS A 292 -26.32 -4.68 23.79
CA HIS A 292 -26.81 -4.66 22.42
C HIS A 292 -27.09 -3.20 22.04
N TYR A 293 -26.05 -2.47 21.70
CA TYR A 293 -26.16 -1.39 20.74
C TYR A 293 -25.59 -1.92 19.44
N PHE A 294 -26.30 -2.86 18.81
CA PHE A 294 -26.27 -2.87 17.36
C PHE A 294 -26.75 -1.48 16.95
N ILE A 295 -25.84 -0.58 16.59
CA ILE A 295 -26.22 0.53 15.72
C ILE A 295 -26.45 -0.13 14.36
N GLN A 296 -27.59 -0.83 14.24
CA GLN A 296 -28.27 -0.92 12.97
C GLN A 296 -28.83 0.47 12.68
N ASP A 297 -27.97 1.43 12.36
CA ASP A 297 -28.27 2.18 11.16
C ASP A 297 -27.94 1.20 10.04
N TYR A 298 -28.89 0.31 9.72
CA TYR A 298 -28.99 -0.30 8.40
C TYR A 298 -30.16 0.42 7.73
N ASP A 299 -29.88 1.57 7.10
CA ASP A 299 -30.83 2.25 6.25
C ASP A 299 -31.06 1.35 5.03
N ASN A 300 -32.32 1.14 4.69
CA ASN A 300 -32.81 0.06 3.81
C ASN A 300 -32.39 0.19 2.33
N ASN A 301 -31.32 0.95 2.02
CA ASN A 301 -30.91 1.33 0.67
C ASN A 301 -29.55 0.79 0.20
N GLY A 302 -28.83 -0.01 1.01
CA GLY A 302 -27.71 -0.85 0.51
C GLY A 302 -26.46 -0.11 0.00
N LEU A 303 -26.27 1.17 0.33
CA LEU A 303 -25.15 2.04 -0.12
C LEU A 303 -24.38 2.68 1.07
N GLN A 304 -24.30 1.97 2.19
CA GLN A 304 -24.40 2.62 3.49
C GLN A 304 -23.12 3.17 4.13
N HIS A 305 -21.95 2.91 3.55
CA HIS A 305 -20.67 3.28 4.19
C HIS A 305 -19.91 4.37 3.45
N ASP A 306 -20.49 5.04 2.44
CA ASP A 306 -19.75 5.89 1.49
C ASP A 306 -18.50 5.16 0.95
N ALA A 307 -18.61 3.85 0.71
CA ALA A 307 -17.43 3.03 0.44
C ALA A 307 -16.77 3.45 -0.88
N VAL A 308 -15.47 3.71 -0.85
CA VAL A 308 -14.68 4.12 -2.01
C VAL A 308 -13.39 3.33 -2.05
N PRO A 309 -12.99 2.75 -3.20
CA PRO A 309 -11.75 2.01 -3.29
C PRO A 309 -10.58 2.95 -3.01
N THR A 310 -9.57 2.43 -2.30
CA THR A 310 -8.47 3.22 -1.74
C THR A 310 -7.80 4.17 -2.74
N GLU A 311 -7.52 3.73 -3.96
CA GLU A 311 -6.88 4.54 -5.01
C GLU A 311 -7.77 5.66 -5.56
N SER A 312 -9.05 5.69 -5.19
CA SER A 312 -10.03 6.71 -5.57
C SER A 312 -10.37 7.67 -4.43
N VAL A 313 -9.84 7.46 -3.22
CA VAL A 313 -10.15 8.29 -2.04
C VAL A 313 -9.86 9.76 -2.29
N ARG A 314 -8.65 10.10 -2.77
CA ARG A 314 -8.27 11.49 -3.05
C ARG A 314 -9.18 12.16 -4.10
N LEU A 315 -9.50 11.45 -5.18
CA LEU A 315 -10.41 11.94 -6.23
C LEU A 315 -11.81 12.18 -5.66
N SER A 316 -12.30 11.24 -4.86
CA SER A 316 -13.62 11.31 -4.24
C SER A 316 -13.72 12.49 -3.25
N ILE A 317 -12.69 12.72 -2.43
CA ILE A 317 -12.62 13.89 -1.54
C ILE A 317 -12.71 15.19 -2.34
N ILE A 318 -11.92 15.34 -3.42
CA ILE A 318 -11.95 16.56 -4.24
C ILE A 318 -13.31 16.74 -4.91
N ALA A 319 -13.88 15.67 -5.48
CA ALA A 319 -15.18 15.72 -6.14
C ALA A 319 -16.30 16.15 -5.19
N ARG A 320 -16.35 15.59 -3.98
CA ARG A 320 -17.33 15.97 -2.94
C ARG A 320 -17.14 17.42 -2.47
N ARG A 321 -15.90 17.87 -2.33
CA ARG A 321 -15.63 19.28 -1.98
C ARG A 321 -16.08 20.23 -3.10
N LEU A 322 -15.83 19.89 -4.36
CA LEU A 322 -16.26 20.69 -5.51
C LEU A 322 -17.80 20.76 -5.66
N SER A 323 -18.55 19.73 -5.24
CA SER A 323 -20.01 19.78 -5.29
C SER A 323 -20.63 20.70 -4.22
N ASN A 324 -19.91 20.92 -3.12
CA ASN A 324 -20.42 21.64 -1.95
C ASN A 324 -19.88 23.09 -1.83
N ILE A 325 -19.11 23.55 -2.82
CA ILE A 325 -18.42 24.84 -2.78
C ILE A 325 -19.08 25.91 -3.67
N GLU A 326 -18.94 27.18 -3.28
CA GLU A 326 -19.45 28.31 -4.05
C GLU A 326 -18.74 28.46 -5.40
N GLU A 327 -19.53 28.77 -6.45
CA GLU A 327 -19.13 28.64 -7.86
C GLU A 327 -17.98 29.57 -8.30
N ASN A 328 -17.77 30.70 -7.61
CA ASN A 328 -16.73 31.70 -7.93
C ASN A 328 -15.72 31.89 -6.79
N SER A 329 -15.49 30.84 -5.99
CA SER A 329 -14.53 30.90 -4.89
C SER A 329 -13.10 30.57 -5.34
N PHE A 330 -12.11 31.23 -4.74
CA PHE A 330 -10.68 30.91 -4.94
C PHE A 330 -10.36 29.46 -4.57
N GLU A 331 -11.07 28.92 -3.57
CA GLU A 331 -10.91 27.52 -3.17
C GLU A 331 -11.38 26.56 -4.26
N LYS A 332 -12.45 26.86 -5.00
CA LYS A 332 -12.90 26.05 -6.14
C LYS A 332 -11.85 26.00 -7.24
N GLU A 333 -11.30 27.15 -7.65
CA GLU A 333 -10.22 27.19 -8.66
C GLU A 333 -9.00 26.37 -8.23
N ASN A 334 -8.67 26.41 -6.93
CA ASN A 334 -7.56 25.63 -6.38
C ASN A 334 -7.86 24.12 -6.35
N LEU A 335 -9.10 23.72 -6.05
CA LEU A 335 -9.52 22.31 -6.10
C LEU A 335 -9.59 21.78 -7.53
N GLU A 336 -10.07 22.58 -8.49
CA GLU A 336 -10.07 22.21 -9.91
C GLU A 336 -8.64 22.00 -10.42
N ARG A 337 -7.70 22.87 -10.03
CA ARG A 337 -6.27 22.69 -10.35
C ARG A 337 -5.71 21.40 -9.74
N GLN A 338 -6.03 21.11 -8.47
CA GLN A 338 -5.62 19.85 -7.83
C GLN A 338 -6.22 18.63 -8.52
N LEU A 339 -7.48 18.69 -8.94
CA LEU A 339 -8.14 17.63 -9.69
C LEU A 339 -7.44 17.39 -11.02
N THR A 340 -7.18 18.45 -11.80
CA THR A 340 -6.46 18.35 -13.07
C THR A 340 -5.06 17.76 -12.86
N GLN A 341 -4.32 18.21 -11.85
CA GLN A 341 -3.00 17.66 -11.54
C GLN A 341 -3.09 16.17 -11.21
N LEU A 342 -4.02 15.78 -10.33
CA LEU A 342 -4.21 14.38 -9.94
C LEU A 342 -4.57 13.50 -11.13
N LEU A 343 -5.46 13.95 -12.03
CA LEU A 343 -5.81 13.21 -13.25
C LEU A 343 -4.61 13.07 -14.21
N ASN A 344 -3.80 14.12 -14.36
CA ASN A 344 -2.59 14.09 -15.19
C ASN A 344 -1.54 13.13 -14.62
N ASP A 345 -1.27 13.21 -13.31
CA ASP A 345 -0.34 12.31 -12.62
C ASP A 345 -0.78 10.85 -12.78
N ARG A 346 -2.10 10.59 -12.72
CA ARG A 346 -2.64 9.26 -12.95
C ARG A 346 -2.35 8.74 -14.36
N ALA A 347 -2.59 9.57 -15.38
CA ALA A 347 -2.29 9.22 -16.76
C ALA A 347 -0.79 8.94 -16.95
N ILE A 348 0.09 9.77 -16.36
CA ILE A 348 1.55 9.60 -16.44
C ILE A 348 1.98 8.25 -15.85
N ILE A 349 1.51 7.93 -14.63
CA ILE A 349 1.90 6.68 -13.94
C ILE A 349 1.42 5.45 -14.72
N ILE A 350 0.14 5.42 -15.13
CA ILE A 350 -0.42 4.29 -15.87
C ILE A 350 0.37 4.06 -17.15
N ASN A 351 0.57 5.12 -17.93
CA ASN A 351 1.26 5.02 -19.21
C ASN A 351 2.74 4.64 -19.02
N TYR A 352 3.41 5.15 -17.98
CA TYR A 352 4.80 4.80 -17.70
C TYR A 352 4.93 3.31 -17.34
N MET A 353 4.06 2.78 -16.49
CA MET A 353 4.09 1.36 -16.10
C MET A 353 3.82 0.43 -17.29
N GLN A 354 2.87 0.80 -18.16
CA GLN A 354 2.60 0.07 -19.41
C GLN A 354 3.79 0.13 -20.38
N LYS A 355 4.46 1.28 -20.45
CA LYS A 355 5.66 1.46 -21.28
C LYS A 355 6.84 0.60 -20.81
N ILE A 356 7.03 0.42 -19.51
CA ILE A 356 8.05 -0.52 -19.01
C ILE A 356 7.77 -1.93 -19.56
N ALA A 357 6.52 -2.38 -19.48
CA ALA A 357 6.13 -3.70 -19.97
C ALA A 357 6.37 -3.85 -21.48
N SER A 358 5.96 -2.86 -22.29
CA SER A 358 6.14 -2.93 -23.75
C SER A 358 7.60 -2.95 -24.18
N ILE A 359 8.44 -2.15 -23.50
CA ILE A 359 9.88 -2.10 -23.77
C ILE A 359 10.56 -3.40 -23.32
N ALA A 360 10.28 -3.88 -22.11
CA ALA A 360 10.87 -5.11 -21.57
C ALA A 360 10.55 -6.33 -22.45
N LEU A 361 9.35 -6.37 -23.01
CA LEU A 361 8.89 -7.45 -23.90
C LEU A 361 9.42 -7.36 -25.34
N SER A 362 10.17 -6.31 -25.69
CA SER A 362 10.86 -6.15 -26.98
C SER A 362 9.98 -6.38 -28.23
N MET A 363 8.76 -5.81 -28.26
CA MET A 363 7.78 -5.97 -29.36
C MET A 363 7.37 -7.43 -29.65
N THR A 364 7.27 -8.30 -28.63
CA THR A 364 6.53 -9.57 -28.77
C THR A 364 5.04 -9.29 -29.06
N SER A 365 4.34 -10.25 -29.67
CA SER A 365 2.96 -10.07 -30.19
C SER A 365 2.05 -9.36 -29.17
N SER A 366 1.15 -8.49 -29.65
CA SER A 366 0.18 -7.71 -28.86
C SER A 366 -0.43 -8.49 -27.68
N ASP A 367 -0.71 -9.77 -27.90
CA ASP A 367 -1.35 -10.67 -26.95
C ASP A 367 -0.52 -10.89 -25.65
N TYR A 368 0.82 -10.83 -25.73
CA TYR A 368 1.67 -10.94 -24.53
C TYR A 368 1.68 -9.64 -23.72
N LEU A 369 1.66 -8.48 -24.39
CA LEU A 369 1.59 -7.19 -23.72
C LEU A 369 0.26 -7.01 -22.99
N GLU A 370 -0.85 -7.33 -23.67
CA GLU A 370 -2.19 -7.33 -23.07
C GLU A 370 -2.25 -8.25 -21.85
N MET A 371 -1.68 -9.46 -21.95
CA MET A 371 -1.56 -10.37 -20.81
C MET A 371 -0.81 -9.74 -19.63
N ILE A 372 0.30 -9.05 -19.86
CA ILE A 372 1.12 -8.43 -18.79
C ILE A 372 0.44 -7.19 -18.18
N ILE A 373 -0.32 -6.43 -18.97
CA ILE A 373 -1.00 -5.23 -18.48
C ILE A 373 -2.32 -5.56 -17.79
N GLU A 374 -3.02 -6.63 -18.18
CA GLU A 374 -4.38 -6.91 -17.69
C GLU A 374 -4.45 -8.04 -16.66
N LYS A 375 -3.57 -9.04 -16.72
CA LYS A 375 -3.64 -10.14 -15.75
C LYS A 375 -3.05 -9.73 -14.42
N HIS A 376 -3.49 -10.41 -13.37
CA HIS A 376 -2.86 -10.37 -12.06
C HIS A 376 -2.29 -11.76 -11.76
N MET A 377 -1.01 -11.97 -12.07
CA MET A 377 -0.33 -13.23 -11.78
C MET A 377 -0.06 -13.36 -10.27
N LYS A 378 -0.02 -14.60 -9.79
CA LYS A 378 0.34 -14.87 -8.40
C LYS A 378 1.84 -14.69 -8.23
N LEU A 379 2.24 -13.93 -7.22
CA LEU A 379 3.65 -13.70 -6.91
C LEU A 379 4.30 -14.98 -6.37
N THR A 380 5.38 -15.41 -7.02
CA THR A 380 6.28 -16.48 -6.63
C THR A 380 7.74 -16.06 -6.74
N GLU A 381 8.07 -15.18 -7.72
CA GLU A 381 9.40 -14.63 -7.96
C GLU A 381 9.69 -13.39 -7.09
N HIS A 382 9.68 -13.59 -5.77
CA HIS A 382 9.83 -12.50 -4.79
C HIS A 382 11.14 -11.72 -4.94
N ASP A 383 12.27 -12.37 -5.20
CA ASP A 383 13.57 -11.70 -5.27
C ASP A 383 13.67 -10.79 -6.51
N CYS A 384 13.10 -11.21 -7.65
CA CYS A 384 12.97 -10.37 -8.84
C CYS A 384 12.09 -9.15 -8.54
N TYR A 385 10.90 -9.40 -7.99
CA TYR A 385 9.93 -8.35 -7.72
C TYR A 385 10.43 -7.31 -6.72
N ILE A 386 11.06 -7.74 -5.62
CA ILE A 386 11.67 -6.85 -4.62
C ILE A 386 12.73 -5.96 -5.28
N SER A 387 13.63 -6.55 -6.07
CA SER A 387 14.70 -5.80 -6.73
C SER A 387 14.16 -4.75 -7.71
N VAL A 388 13.17 -5.12 -8.54
CA VAL A 388 12.58 -4.20 -9.53
C VAL A 388 11.80 -3.07 -8.85
N THR A 389 11.02 -3.38 -7.81
CA THR A 389 10.23 -2.36 -7.11
C THR A 389 11.11 -1.38 -6.33
N GLN A 390 12.20 -1.85 -5.71
CA GLN A 390 13.22 -0.97 -5.13
C GLN A 390 13.86 -0.07 -6.19
N TYR A 391 14.13 -0.61 -7.38
CA TYR A 391 14.66 0.18 -8.49
C TYR A 391 13.69 1.30 -8.92
N ILE A 392 12.40 1.00 -9.07
CA ILE A 392 11.36 1.99 -9.35
C ILE A 392 11.29 3.06 -8.26
N GLN A 393 11.40 2.64 -6.99
CA GLN A 393 11.39 3.58 -5.86
C GLN A 393 12.55 4.57 -5.92
N GLU A 394 13.74 4.09 -6.25
CA GLU A 394 14.95 4.91 -6.30
C GLU A 394 15.00 5.83 -7.53
N GLN A 395 14.46 5.39 -8.67
CA GLN A 395 14.65 6.09 -9.95
C GLN A 395 13.41 6.87 -10.44
N CYS A 396 12.19 6.44 -10.09
CA CYS A 396 10.99 6.87 -10.80
C CYS A 396 9.95 7.52 -9.88
N PHE A 397 9.41 6.74 -8.94
CA PHE A 397 8.25 7.13 -8.16
C PHE A 397 8.35 6.68 -6.70
N ASP A 398 7.82 7.50 -5.81
CA ASP A 398 7.62 7.09 -4.42
C ASP A 398 6.57 5.96 -4.34
N LEU A 399 6.93 4.84 -3.69
CA LEU A 399 6.02 3.72 -3.42
C LEU A 399 4.95 4.05 -2.38
N GLN A 400 4.88 5.28 -1.88
CA GLN A 400 3.72 5.80 -1.15
C GLN A 400 2.61 6.32 -2.06
N ASN A 401 2.86 6.41 -3.36
CA ASN A 401 1.83 6.79 -4.31
C ASN A 401 0.89 5.60 -4.57
N GLU A 402 -0.36 5.76 -4.14
CA GLU A 402 -1.44 4.75 -4.23
C GLU A 402 -1.61 4.17 -5.65
N LEU A 403 -1.46 5.00 -6.68
CA LEU A 403 -1.59 4.52 -8.05
C LEU A 403 -0.37 3.73 -8.50
N VAL A 404 0.83 4.11 -8.07
CA VAL A 404 2.05 3.33 -8.36
C VAL A 404 1.91 1.95 -7.73
N LEU A 405 1.53 1.90 -6.45
CA LEU A 405 1.21 0.66 -5.74
C LEU A 405 0.20 -0.20 -6.51
N ASN A 406 -0.93 0.39 -6.92
CA ASN A 406 -1.96 -0.28 -7.72
C ASN A 406 -1.45 -0.83 -9.07
N LYS A 407 -0.34 -0.30 -9.62
CA LYS A 407 0.24 -0.77 -10.89
C LYS A 407 1.46 -1.68 -10.74
N LEU A 408 1.91 -1.97 -9.53
CA LEU A 408 3.06 -2.86 -9.31
C LEU A 408 2.82 -4.31 -9.75
N TYR A 409 1.57 -4.75 -9.90
CA TYR A 409 1.26 -6.09 -10.43
C TYR A 409 1.84 -6.30 -11.84
N ILE A 410 2.06 -5.24 -12.63
CA ILE A 410 2.73 -5.34 -13.93
C ILE A 410 4.16 -5.84 -13.74
N MET A 411 4.86 -5.38 -12.70
CA MET A 411 6.22 -5.84 -12.39
C MET A 411 6.22 -7.28 -11.90
N VAL A 412 5.20 -7.68 -11.12
CA VAL A 412 4.98 -9.10 -10.77
C VAL A 412 4.87 -9.93 -12.04
N ASN A 413 3.99 -9.55 -12.96
CA ASN A 413 3.79 -10.28 -14.20
C ASN A 413 5.08 -10.41 -15.03
N LEU A 414 5.89 -9.34 -15.13
CA LEU A 414 7.18 -9.38 -15.83
C LEU A 414 8.16 -10.37 -15.18
N CYS A 415 8.22 -10.40 -13.85
CA CYS A 415 9.03 -11.37 -13.11
C CYS A 415 8.51 -12.81 -13.28
N GLU A 416 7.20 -13.04 -13.20
CA GLU A 416 6.60 -14.38 -13.30
C GLU A 416 6.73 -15.01 -14.69
N ILE A 417 6.85 -14.21 -15.76
CA ILE A 417 7.18 -14.75 -17.09
C ILE A 417 8.67 -15.06 -17.28
N GLY A 418 9.49 -14.82 -16.25
CA GLY A 418 10.91 -15.14 -16.22
C GLY A 418 11.82 -14.10 -16.87
N LEU A 419 11.39 -12.84 -16.99
CA LEU A 419 12.31 -11.76 -17.36
C LEU A 419 13.25 -11.47 -16.20
N ASP A 420 14.54 -11.33 -16.50
CA ASP A 420 15.55 -10.98 -15.52
C ASP A 420 15.48 -9.50 -15.13
N ASN A 421 15.94 -9.19 -13.91
CA ASN A 421 15.94 -7.82 -13.36
C ASN A 421 16.66 -6.84 -14.28
N PHE A 422 17.71 -7.27 -14.98
CA PHE A 422 18.48 -6.40 -15.86
C PHE A 422 17.64 -5.96 -17.06
N THR A 423 16.90 -6.88 -17.69
CA THR A 423 15.97 -6.55 -18.79
C THR A 423 14.89 -5.56 -18.33
N ILE A 424 14.30 -5.78 -17.16
CA ILE A 424 13.25 -4.91 -16.62
C ILE A 424 13.82 -3.52 -16.25
N ASN A 425 14.96 -3.47 -15.57
CA ASN A 425 15.61 -2.22 -15.17
C ASN A 425 16.09 -1.41 -16.39
N GLN A 426 16.56 -2.07 -17.46
CA GLN A 426 16.88 -1.36 -18.71
C GLN A 426 15.64 -0.72 -19.37
N ALA A 427 14.47 -1.36 -19.26
CA ALA A 427 13.23 -0.77 -19.75
C ALA A 427 12.83 0.49 -18.96
N ILE A 428 13.17 0.53 -17.67
CA ILE A 428 13.00 1.69 -16.79
C ILE A 428 13.96 2.84 -17.18
N ASP A 429 15.21 2.50 -17.54
CA ASP A 429 16.32 3.44 -17.78
C ASP A 429 16.41 4.06 -19.18
N GLN A 430 15.46 3.85 -20.08
CA GLN A 430 15.65 4.28 -21.47
C GLN A 430 15.74 5.82 -21.62
N VAL A 431 16.94 6.34 -21.91
CA VAL A 431 17.24 7.79 -21.96
C VAL A 431 17.52 8.29 -23.39
N TYR A 432 16.84 9.38 -23.75
CA TYR A 432 17.07 10.18 -24.96
C TYR A 432 17.41 11.63 -24.57
N ALA A 433 18.32 12.27 -25.30
CA ALA A 433 18.77 13.64 -25.00
C ALA A 433 19.08 14.45 -26.27
N THR A 434 19.15 15.78 -26.15
CA THR A 434 19.64 16.71 -27.19
C THR A 434 20.86 17.49 -26.73
N ASP A 435 21.78 17.81 -27.65
CA ASP A 435 22.90 18.73 -27.38
C ASP A 435 22.59 20.19 -27.76
N ASN A 436 23.56 21.09 -27.56
CA ASN A 436 23.43 22.51 -27.92
C ASN A 436 23.38 22.77 -29.44
N LYS A 437 23.71 21.77 -30.27
CA LYS A 437 23.52 21.79 -31.72
C LYS A 437 22.20 21.14 -32.14
N GLN A 438 21.36 20.81 -31.15
CA GLN A 438 20.07 20.15 -31.31
C GLN A 438 20.17 18.73 -31.89
N THR A 439 21.35 18.11 -31.86
CA THR A 439 21.51 16.72 -32.28
C THR A 439 20.86 15.81 -31.22
N VAL A 440 20.05 14.87 -31.68
CA VAL A 440 19.39 13.89 -30.81
C VAL A 440 20.31 12.70 -30.57
N TYR A 441 20.35 12.22 -29.33
CA TYR A 441 21.13 11.08 -28.92
C TYR A 441 20.27 10.09 -28.15
N ALA A 442 20.48 8.80 -28.41
CA ALA A 442 20.05 7.72 -27.55
C ALA A 442 21.23 7.24 -26.70
N ARG A 443 21.00 7.05 -25.40
CA ARG A 443 22.03 6.49 -24.53
C ARG A 443 22.09 4.97 -24.70
N ILE A 444 23.28 4.43 -24.90
CA ILE A 444 23.48 2.98 -25.05
C ILE A 444 24.38 2.42 -23.95
N GLY A 445 24.20 1.12 -23.67
CA GLY A 445 25.00 0.36 -22.72
C GLY A 445 24.83 0.78 -21.26
N ILE A 446 23.66 1.33 -20.91
CA ILE A 446 23.28 1.50 -19.50
C ILE A 446 23.09 0.10 -18.91
N ASN A 447 23.85 -0.22 -17.86
CA ASN A 447 23.78 -1.50 -17.15
C ASN A 447 24.19 -1.32 -15.69
N GLU A 448 24.10 -2.39 -14.89
CA GLU A 448 24.40 -2.35 -13.45
C GLU A 448 25.83 -1.86 -13.14
N GLU A 449 26.82 -2.28 -13.92
CA GLU A 449 28.23 -1.87 -13.77
C GLU A 449 28.51 -0.47 -14.32
N ASN A 450 27.65 0.01 -15.22
CA ASN A 450 27.81 1.25 -15.94
C ASN A 450 26.48 1.99 -16.10
N ARG A 451 25.99 2.53 -14.97
CA ARG A 451 24.76 3.34 -14.89
C ARG A 451 24.81 4.62 -15.72
N ILE A 452 26.01 5.07 -16.10
CA ILE A 452 26.16 6.22 -16.98
C ILE A 452 25.85 5.81 -18.41
N GLY A 453 25.99 4.54 -18.79
CA GLY A 453 25.97 4.05 -20.18
C GLY A 453 27.37 4.05 -20.81
N THR A 454 27.56 3.31 -21.90
CA THR A 454 28.86 3.18 -22.57
C THR A 454 29.11 4.29 -23.58
N SER A 455 28.09 4.69 -24.32
CA SER A 455 28.21 5.75 -25.31
C SER A 455 26.85 6.35 -25.67
N TRP A 456 26.91 7.42 -26.46
CA TRP A 456 25.74 8.01 -27.10
C TRP A 456 25.76 7.62 -28.57
N ILE A 457 24.63 7.15 -29.09
CA ILE A 457 24.41 7.04 -30.53
C ILE A 457 23.64 8.27 -30.98
N ALA A 458 24.21 9.01 -31.92
CA ALA A 458 23.57 10.15 -32.54
C ALA A 458 22.56 9.70 -33.61
N PHE A 459 21.45 10.41 -33.73
CA PHE A 459 20.58 10.30 -34.90
C PHE A 459 21.25 11.09 -36.03
N GLU A 460 21.80 10.39 -37.04
CA GLU A 460 22.70 10.96 -38.05
C GLU A 460 22.09 12.09 -38.91
N GLU A 461 20.78 12.33 -38.84
CA GLU A 461 20.06 13.17 -39.80
C GLU A 461 19.07 14.17 -39.18
N CYS A 462 18.99 14.32 -37.84
CA CYS A 462 17.89 15.04 -37.20
C CYS A 462 18.36 16.06 -36.15
N SER A 463 18.17 17.36 -36.42
CA SER A 463 18.22 18.42 -35.41
C SER A 463 16.82 18.63 -34.81
N ALA A 464 16.63 18.43 -33.51
CA ALA A 464 15.34 18.55 -32.81
C ALA A 464 15.29 19.68 -31.79
N LEU A 465 14.23 20.49 -31.86
CA LEU A 465 13.86 21.51 -30.88
C LEU A 465 13.13 20.90 -29.68
N GLU A 466 12.34 19.86 -29.92
CA GLU A 466 11.53 19.18 -28.91
C GLU A 466 11.55 17.67 -29.17
N LEU A 467 11.56 16.90 -28.09
CA LEU A 467 11.49 15.43 -28.09
C LEU A 467 10.23 14.99 -27.35
N SER A 468 9.46 14.09 -27.94
CA SER A 468 8.39 13.37 -27.26
C SER A 468 8.52 11.89 -27.57
N ILE A 469 8.30 11.03 -26.57
CA ILE A 469 8.53 9.59 -26.72
C ILE A 469 7.23 8.87 -26.39
N SER A 470 6.73 8.09 -27.34
CA SER A 470 5.65 7.14 -27.14
C SER A 470 6.20 5.71 -26.94
N GLU A 471 5.32 4.73 -26.93
CA GLU A 471 5.59 3.31 -26.70
C GLU A 471 6.56 2.73 -27.74
N HIS A 472 6.39 3.09 -29.01
CA HIS A 472 7.18 2.57 -30.11
C HIS A 472 7.74 3.65 -31.03
N THR A 473 7.49 4.93 -30.72
CA THR A 473 7.82 6.02 -31.61
C THR A 473 8.53 7.15 -30.87
N LEU A 474 9.72 7.51 -31.35
CA LEU A 474 10.36 8.76 -30.96
C LEU A 474 9.90 9.86 -31.90
N TRP A 475 9.22 10.85 -31.35
CA TRP A 475 8.70 12.00 -32.07
C TRP A 475 9.60 13.22 -31.87
N LEU A 476 9.97 13.83 -32.99
CA LEU A 476 10.94 14.92 -33.07
C LEU A 476 10.27 16.13 -33.72
N LEU A 477 10.23 17.27 -33.03
CA LEU A 477 10.00 18.55 -33.70
C LEU A 477 11.35 19.08 -34.17
N THR A 478 11.58 19.10 -35.47
CA THR A 478 12.88 19.50 -36.04
C THR A 478 13.10 21.00 -35.98
N SER A 479 14.36 21.43 -36.06
CA SER A 479 14.76 22.84 -36.15
C SER A 479 14.19 23.56 -37.38
N CYS A 480 13.84 22.82 -38.41
CA CYS A 480 13.14 23.30 -39.61
C CYS A 480 11.61 23.44 -39.41
N GLY A 481 11.10 23.12 -38.22
CA GLY A 481 9.68 23.12 -37.87
C GLY A 481 8.91 21.94 -38.43
N GLN A 482 9.56 20.84 -38.82
CA GLN A 482 8.86 19.64 -39.29
C GLN A 482 8.72 18.64 -38.16
N ILE A 483 7.68 17.81 -38.18
CA ILE A 483 7.61 16.68 -37.24
C ILE A 483 8.17 15.45 -37.93
N GLN A 484 9.09 14.76 -37.26
CA GLN A 484 9.66 13.50 -37.71
C GLN A 484 9.41 12.43 -36.65
N CYS A 485 8.89 11.28 -37.06
CA CYS A 485 8.69 10.14 -36.19
C CYS A 485 9.69 9.02 -36.55
N ARG A 486 10.29 8.43 -35.52
CA ARG A 486 11.17 7.27 -35.60
C ARG A 486 10.43 6.09 -34.99
N GLU A 487 9.93 5.19 -35.83
CA GLU A 487 9.10 4.05 -35.46
C GLU A 487 9.97 2.84 -35.05
N ASN A 488 9.40 1.96 -34.24
CA ASN A 488 10.00 0.73 -33.72
C ASN A 488 11.29 0.99 -32.92
N ILE A 489 11.28 2.01 -32.06
CA ILE A 489 12.33 2.16 -31.06
C ILE A 489 12.24 1.02 -30.04
N SER A 490 13.38 0.50 -29.61
CA SER A 490 13.49 -0.53 -28.57
C SER A 490 14.80 -0.39 -27.81
N ILE A 491 15.02 -1.22 -26.79
CA ILE A 491 16.32 -1.27 -26.07
C ILE A 491 17.46 -1.63 -27.03
N THR A 492 17.26 -2.63 -27.89
CA THR A 492 18.27 -3.11 -28.83
C THR A 492 18.38 -2.23 -30.08
N ASN A 493 17.38 -1.40 -30.33
CA ASN A 493 17.34 -0.47 -31.44
C ASN A 493 16.74 0.89 -31.03
N PRO A 494 17.44 1.69 -30.21
CA PRO A 494 16.89 2.91 -29.68
C PRO A 494 16.74 4.01 -30.75
N ILE A 495 17.39 3.85 -31.91
CA ILE A 495 17.26 4.78 -33.04
C ILE A 495 16.02 4.54 -33.91
N GLY A 496 15.27 3.46 -33.66
CA GLY A 496 14.13 3.06 -34.46
C GLY A 496 14.55 2.45 -35.80
N THR A 497 13.64 1.73 -36.47
CA THR A 497 13.94 1.09 -37.77
C THR A 497 13.47 1.93 -38.95
N ARG A 498 12.49 2.81 -38.75
CA ARG A 498 11.86 3.58 -39.81
C ARG A 498 11.72 5.04 -39.40
N SER A 499 11.95 5.92 -40.35
CA SER A 499 11.75 7.36 -40.17
C SER A 499 10.70 7.87 -41.13
N THR A 500 9.73 8.61 -40.61
CA THR A 500 8.76 9.33 -41.43
C THR A 500 8.72 10.80 -41.05
N THR A 501 8.66 11.69 -42.03
CA THR A 501 8.53 13.13 -41.81
C THR A 501 7.13 13.58 -42.23
N LEU A 502 6.42 14.23 -41.32
CA LEU A 502 5.09 14.76 -41.58
C LEU A 502 5.18 16.06 -42.39
N PRO A 503 4.34 16.23 -43.43
CA PRO A 503 4.29 17.46 -44.19
C PRO A 503 3.65 18.58 -43.36
N GLY A 504 4.35 19.70 -43.22
CA GLY A 504 3.83 20.87 -42.50
C GLY A 504 4.94 21.67 -41.82
N ARG A 505 4.54 22.77 -41.18
CA ARG A 505 5.39 23.54 -40.26
C ARG A 505 4.68 23.70 -38.93
N PHE A 506 5.33 23.26 -37.86
CA PHE A 506 4.82 23.13 -36.51
C PHE A 506 5.69 23.92 -35.51
N LEU A 507 5.09 24.28 -34.39
CA LEU A 507 5.68 25.08 -33.31
C LEU A 507 5.89 24.27 -32.02
N SER A 508 5.04 23.27 -31.78
CA SER A 508 5.11 22.38 -30.61
C SER A 508 4.38 21.08 -30.94
N LEU A 509 4.79 20.01 -30.27
CA LEU A 509 4.24 18.67 -30.41
C LEU A 509 4.00 18.06 -29.03
N THR A 510 2.85 17.45 -28.84
CA THR A 510 2.58 16.57 -27.69
C THR A 510 2.00 15.25 -28.19
N VAL A 511 2.38 14.16 -27.56
CA VAL A 511 2.08 12.80 -28.02
C VAL A 511 1.65 11.97 -26.82
N SER A 512 0.55 11.25 -26.95
CA SER A 512 0.21 10.20 -26.00
C SER A 512 1.18 9.03 -26.13
N ILE A 513 1.34 8.29 -25.02
CA ILE A 513 2.29 7.20 -24.97
C ILE A 513 1.88 6.02 -25.88
N ASP A 514 0.60 5.81 -26.16
CA ASP A 514 0.09 4.75 -27.06
C ASP A 514 0.04 5.13 -28.56
N ASP A 515 0.60 6.28 -28.94
CA ASP A 515 0.48 6.88 -30.29
C ASP A 515 -0.97 7.17 -30.75
N SER A 516 -1.97 7.14 -29.86
CA SER A 516 -3.39 7.35 -30.23
C SER A 516 -3.81 8.82 -30.32
N GLN A 517 -3.10 9.71 -29.63
CA GLN A 517 -3.36 11.14 -29.58
C GLN A 517 -2.05 11.89 -29.82
N VAL A 518 -1.82 12.27 -31.07
CA VAL A 518 -0.68 13.11 -31.44
C VAL A 518 -1.23 14.48 -31.77
N TRP A 519 -0.82 15.51 -31.06
CA TRP A 519 -1.32 16.87 -31.23
C TRP A 519 -0.17 17.82 -31.51
N ALA A 520 -0.36 18.71 -32.49
CA ALA A 520 0.65 19.69 -32.84
C ALA A 520 0.04 21.07 -33.04
N LEU A 521 0.80 22.10 -32.69
CA LEU A 521 0.48 23.48 -33.07
C LEU A 521 1.18 23.80 -34.38
N ASP A 522 0.44 24.22 -35.40
CA ASP A 522 1.05 24.67 -36.65
C ASP A 522 1.65 26.08 -36.53
N SER A 523 2.43 26.49 -37.53
CA SER A 523 3.02 27.85 -37.62
C SER A 523 2.00 28.99 -37.67
N LYS A 524 0.72 28.70 -37.91
CA LYS A 524 -0.40 29.64 -37.87
C LYS A 524 -1.16 29.60 -36.53
N ARG A 525 -0.67 28.83 -35.56
CA ARG A 525 -1.25 28.60 -34.22
C ARG A 525 -2.60 27.87 -34.24
N ASN A 526 -2.84 27.05 -35.26
CA ASN A 526 -3.94 26.11 -35.25
C ASN A 526 -3.53 24.86 -34.48
N LEU A 527 -4.42 24.35 -33.63
CA LEU A 527 -4.25 23.06 -32.97
C LEU A 527 -4.68 21.96 -33.94
N LEU A 528 -3.79 21.01 -34.21
CA LEU A 528 -4.00 19.91 -35.15
C LEU A 528 -3.89 18.58 -34.42
N LYS A 529 -4.85 17.69 -34.63
CA LYS A 529 -4.70 16.28 -34.31
C LYS A 529 -4.04 15.56 -35.49
N LEU A 530 -2.96 14.86 -35.21
CA LEU A 530 -2.20 14.09 -36.18
C LEU A 530 -2.63 12.62 -36.04
N ASP A 531 -3.14 12.04 -37.13
CA ASP A 531 -3.40 10.60 -37.21
C ASP A 531 -2.29 9.96 -38.06
N ARG A 532 -1.89 8.74 -37.69
CA ARG A 532 -0.71 8.00 -38.19
C ARG A 532 -0.57 8.09 -39.72
N LEU A 533 0.12 9.14 -40.19
CA LEU A 533 0.52 9.47 -41.57
C LEU A 533 -0.35 10.46 -42.38
N THR A 534 -1.36 11.13 -41.80
CA THR A 534 -2.08 12.24 -42.49
C THR A 534 -2.51 13.36 -41.54
N VAL A 535 -2.36 14.62 -41.99
CA VAL A 535 -2.90 15.80 -41.30
C VAL A 535 -4.41 15.85 -41.54
N LEU A 536 -5.20 15.50 -40.51
CA LEU A 536 -6.64 15.72 -40.53
C LEU A 536 -6.91 17.11 -39.94
N PHE A 537 -7.52 17.98 -40.74
CA PHE A 537 -8.03 19.26 -40.25
C PHE A 537 -9.32 18.99 -39.46
N GLU A 538 -9.28 19.10 -38.13
CA GLU A 538 -10.48 19.41 -37.38
C GLU A 538 -10.66 20.93 -37.39
N LYS A 539 -11.86 21.37 -37.76
CA LYS A 539 -12.26 22.77 -37.88
C LYS A 539 -12.91 23.25 -36.60
#